data_AF-A0AA39T5L7-F1
#
_entry.id   AF-A0AA39T5L7-F1
#
_cell.length_a   1.000
_cell.length_b   1.000
_cell.length_c   1.000
_cell.angle_alpha   90.00
_cell.angle_beta   90.00
_cell.angle_gamma   90.00
#
_symmetry.space_group_name_H-M   'P 1'
#
loop_
_entity.id
_entity.type
_entity.pdbx_description
1 polymer ?
#
loop_
_entity_poly.entity_id
_entity_poly.type
_entity_poly.pdbx_seq_one_letter_code
_entity_poly.pdbx_strand_id
1 'polypeptide(L)'
;MLPHFGEYVAFKLDPVASLKALDDPEVAKACEALESKTYVSCVTYLLSFPFPGVKYVSVSMTLLSKGLPNADPDRFITSDMSVPVLPNTSSSDSQSRPPLELSTSLPWPDCYHPTQARVKCRLPQSATDVDVALNQSDEGKASSATLPLSEHDAESEDCRPLSECSRSASDAGSEHSRPANEAESQYAQYAGGAETGYSHSISEASEGHAPAATPASSSFFRSLFEKLLPCLPCLRVDFHDDDDEVASISPSDPVWSHPIFGACPPDTLPVMVVLGDLESLKAEQINDPWDFFGEIDALKKIEEGFKERMKAKT
;
A
#
# COMPACT_ATOMS: atom_id res chain seq x y z
N MET A 1 -0.82 -12.29 16.15
CA MET A 1 0.60 -12.16 15.71
C MET A 1 0.64 -11.19 14.55
N LEU A 2 1.75 -10.51 14.32
CA LEU A 2 1.89 -9.63 13.15
C LEU A 2 2.20 -10.51 11.92
N PRO A 3 1.52 -10.33 10.78
CA PRO A 3 1.78 -11.13 9.58
C PRO A 3 3.14 -10.80 8.95
N HIS A 4 3.74 -11.80 8.31
CA HIS A 4 5.01 -11.70 7.61
C HIS A 4 4.83 -11.13 6.20
N PHE A 5 5.94 -10.69 5.60
CA PHE A 5 5.95 -10.34 4.17
C PHE A 5 5.53 -11.54 3.32
N GLY A 6 4.69 -11.30 2.32
CA GLY A 6 4.14 -12.32 1.44
C GLY A 6 2.99 -13.12 2.04
N GLU A 7 2.68 -12.94 3.33
CA GLU A 7 1.61 -13.66 4.01
C GLU A 7 0.24 -13.07 3.62
N TYR A 8 -0.70 -13.96 3.37
CA TYR A 8 -2.09 -13.59 3.16
C TYR A 8 -2.81 -13.52 4.49
N VAL A 9 -3.67 -12.52 4.66
CA VAL A 9 -4.50 -12.37 5.84
C VAL A 9 -5.91 -11.94 5.46
N ALA A 10 -6.89 -12.49 6.17
CA ALA A 10 -8.23 -11.95 6.22
C ALA A 10 -8.27 -10.81 7.23
N PHE A 11 -8.97 -9.72 6.92
CA PHE A 11 -9.05 -8.56 7.80
C PHE A 11 -10.35 -7.79 7.63
N LYS A 12 -10.61 -6.88 8.59
CA LYS A 12 -11.66 -5.87 8.53
C LYS A 12 -11.13 -4.49 8.91
N LEU A 13 -11.79 -3.44 8.44
CA LEU A 13 -11.60 -2.10 8.97
C LEU A 13 -12.09 -2.04 10.43
N ASP A 14 -11.38 -1.31 11.29
CA ASP A 14 -11.86 -0.91 12.61
C ASP A 14 -12.05 0.61 12.63
N PRO A 15 -13.25 1.11 12.30
CA PRO A 15 -13.53 2.53 12.22
C PRO A 15 -13.28 3.25 13.55
N VAL A 16 -13.64 2.61 14.66
CA VAL A 16 -13.56 3.20 16.01
C VAL A 16 -12.11 3.35 16.43
N ALA A 17 -11.30 2.30 16.27
CA ALA A 17 -9.86 2.39 16.57
C ALA A 17 -9.13 3.36 15.63
N SER A 18 -9.58 3.46 14.38
CA SER A 18 -8.98 4.36 13.38
C SER A 18 -9.09 5.82 13.79
N LEU A 19 -10.25 6.26 14.26
CA LEU A 19 -10.51 7.66 14.64
C LEU A 19 -10.48 7.92 16.15
N LYS A 20 -10.01 6.95 16.94
CA LYS A 20 -9.93 7.06 18.41
C LYS A 20 -9.16 8.30 18.89
N ALA A 21 -8.15 8.73 18.13
CA ALA A 21 -7.32 9.89 18.48
C ALA A 21 -8.09 11.23 18.48
N LEU A 22 -9.28 11.29 17.86
CA LEU A 22 -10.10 12.50 17.82
C LEU A 22 -10.88 12.75 19.12
N ASP A 23 -11.07 11.71 19.95
CA ASP A 23 -11.76 11.76 21.26
C ASP A 23 -13.11 12.52 21.24
N ASP A 24 -13.92 12.27 20.20
CA ASP A 24 -15.22 12.92 19.98
C ASP A 24 -16.36 11.90 20.00
N PRO A 25 -17.40 12.09 20.84
CA PRO A 25 -18.48 11.12 20.99
C PRO A 25 -19.38 11.01 19.74
N GLU A 26 -19.47 12.06 18.93
CA GLU A 26 -20.23 12.05 17.68
C GLU A 26 -19.49 11.26 16.60
N VAL A 27 -18.16 11.43 16.51
CA VAL A 27 -17.28 10.60 15.68
C VAL A 27 -17.39 9.14 16.09
N ALA A 28 -17.28 8.82 17.38
CA ALA A 28 -17.36 7.44 17.88
C ALA A 28 -18.68 6.78 17.46
N LYS A 29 -19.81 7.48 17.64
CA LYS A 29 -21.13 6.99 17.23
C LYS A 29 -21.25 6.81 15.71
N ALA A 30 -20.67 7.71 14.92
CA ALA A 30 -20.66 7.57 13.45
C ALA A 30 -19.81 6.37 13.00
N CYS A 31 -18.67 6.14 13.65
CA CYS A 31 -17.81 4.98 13.42
C CYS A 31 -18.51 3.66 13.78
N GLU A 32 -19.22 3.59 14.90
CA GLU A 32 -20.00 2.41 15.32
C GLU A 32 -21.13 2.07 14.34
N ALA A 33 -21.64 3.05 13.60
CA ALA A 33 -22.67 2.85 12.59
C ALA A 33 -22.13 2.36 11.23
N LEU A 34 -20.81 2.36 11.03
CA LEU A 34 -20.20 1.84 9.80
C LEU A 34 -20.16 0.31 9.83
N GLU A 35 -20.68 -0.31 8.78
CA GLU A 35 -20.58 -1.75 8.59
C GLU A 35 -19.23 -2.09 7.95
N SER A 36 -18.40 -2.87 8.66
CA SER A 36 -17.11 -3.33 8.14
C SER A 36 -17.20 -4.73 7.54
N LYS A 37 -16.84 -4.81 6.26
CA LYS A 37 -16.85 -6.06 5.50
C LYS A 37 -15.52 -6.80 5.66
N THR A 38 -15.50 -8.07 5.24
CA THR A 38 -14.30 -8.92 5.28
C THR A 38 -13.58 -8.89 3.93
N TYR A 39 -12.27 -8.69 3.99
CA TYR A 39 -11.39 -8.66 2.84
C TYR A 39 -10.19 -9.58 3.06
N VAL A 40 -9.52 -9.96 1.97
CA VAL A 40 -8.26 -10.70 2.00
C VAL A 40 -7.19 -9.86 1.31
N SER A 41 -5.97 -9.88 1.84
CA SER A 41 -4.83 -9.21 1.20
C SER A 41 -3.52 -9.92 1.50
N CYS A 42 -2.53 -9.69 0.64
CA CYS A 42 -1.15 -10.09 0.84
C CYS A 42 -0.36 -8.92 1.44
N VAL A 43 0.40 -9.17 2.50
CA VAL A 43 1.28 -8.18 3.12
C VAL A 43 2.51 -7.98 2.25
N THR A 44 2.65 -6.78 1.70
CA THR A 44 3.71 -6.45 0.73
C THR A 44 4.86 -5.66 1.32
N TYR A 45 4.66 -4.84 2.36
CA TYR A 45 5.77 -4.12 2.99
C TYR A 45 5.47 -3.85 4.45
N LEU A 46 6.47 -3.98 5.31
CA LEU A 46 6.45 -3.38 6.64
C LEU A 46 6.95 -1.94 6.53
N LEU A 47 6.10 -0.98 6.85
CA LEU A 47 6.42 0.45 6.74
C LEU A 47 6.97 1.02 8.06
N SER A 48 6.80 0.29 9.17
CA SER A 48 7.44 0.60 10.45
C SER A 48 7.93 -0.69 11.11
N PHE A 49 8.99 -0.61 11.91
CA PHE A 49 9.49 -1.76 12.66
C PHE A 49 8.68 -1.99 13.94
N PRO A 50 8.40 -3.25 14.32
CA PRO A 50 7.74 -3.57 15.58
C PRO A 50 8.69 -3.29 16.74
N PHE A 51 8.44 -2.25 17.53
CA PHE A 51 9.21 -1.92 18.74
C PHE A 51 8.41 -2.20 20.01
N PRO A 52 9.04 -2.65 21.11
CA PRO A 52 8.36 -2.76 22.40
C PRO A 52 7.69 -1.43 22.79
N GLY A 53 6.42 -1.49 23.17
CA GLY A 53 5.63 -0.32 23.55
C GLY A 53 4.91 0.39 22.40
N VAL A 54 5.19 0.03 21.15
CA VAL A 54 4.40 0.52 20.01
C VAL A 54 3.13 -0.31 19.89
N LYS A 55 1.99 0.38 19.82
CA LYS A 55 0.67 -0.27 19.75
C LYS A 55 0.36 -0.81 18.35
N TYR A 56 0.75 -0.07 17.32
CA TYR A 56 0.44 -0.37 15.93
C TYR A 56 1.67 -0.36 15.05
N VAL A 57 1.71 -1.27 14.08
CA VAL A 57 2.71 -1.32 13.01
C VAL A 57 2.06 -0.91 11.71
N SER A 58 2.71 -0.02 10.96
CA SER A 58 2.28 0.34 9.62
C SER A 58 2.70 -0.73 8.62
N VAL A 59 1.77 -1.15 7.77
CA VAL A 59 2.03 -2.09 6.69
C VAL A 59 1.42 -1.59 5.38
N SER A 60 1.96 -2.08 4.26
CA SER A 60 1.37 -1.96 2.93
C SER A 60 0.88 -3.33 2.50
N MET A 61 -0.35 -3.41 2.02
CA MET A 61 -0.98 -4.66 1.62
C MET A 61 -1.56 -4.53 0.21
N THR A 62 -1.54 -5.61 -0.55
CA THR A 62 -2.23 -5.69 -1.85
C THR A 62 -3.45 -6.57 -1.68
N LEU A 63 -4.63 -6.00 -1.94
CA LEU A 63 -5.91 -6.68 -1.81
C LEU A 63 -6.03 -7.84 -2.80
N LEU A 64 -6.82 -8.83 -2.42
CA LEU A 64 -7.14 -10.01 -3.21
C LEU A 64 -8.63 -9.95 -3.59
N SER A 65 -8.91 -10.18 -4.87
CA SER A 65 -10.26 -10.36 -5.40
C SER A 65 -10.56 -11.84 -5.57
N LYS A 66 -11.82 -12.21 -5.31
CA LYS A 66 -12.38 -13.47 -5.76
C LYS A 66 -12.95 -13.27 -7.16
N GLY A 67 -12.40 -14.00 -8.13
CA GLY A 67 -12.73 -13.83 -9.54
C GLY A 67 -12.04 -12.62 -10.17
N LEU A 68 -12.12 -12.57 -11.51
CA LEU A 68 -11.52 -11.52 -12.31
C LEU A 68 -12.20 -10.17 -12.00
N PRO A 69 -11.46 -9.15 -11.53
CA PRO A 69 -12.04 -7.85 -11.21
C PRO A 69 -12.70 -7.18 -12.42
N ASN A 70 -13.76 -6.43 -12.20
CA ASN A 70 -14.36 -5.59 -13.24
C ASN A 70 -13.37 -4.52 -13.71
N ALA A 71 -13.42 -4.18 -15.00
CA ALA A 71 -12.68 -3.05 -15.53
C ALA A 71 -13.21 -1.73 -14.96
N ASP A 72 -12.31 -0.79 -14.71
CA ASP A 72 -12.59 0.59 -14.32
C ASP A 72 -11.94 1.54 -15.35
N PRO A 73 -12.69 1.95 -16.39
CA PRO A 73 -12.15 2.79 -17.45
C PRO A 73 -11.78 4.20 -16.96
N ASP A 74 -12.43 4.70 -15.91
CA ASP A 74 -12.14 6.04 -15.35
C ASP A 74 -10.75 6.06 -14.70
N ARG A 75 -10.28 4.90 -14.23
CA ARG A 75 -8.92 4.69 -13.70
C ARG A 75 -7.95 4.09 -14.70
N PHE A 76 -8.37 3.88 -15.95
CA PHE A 76 -7.61 3.15 -16.97
C PHE A 76 -7.19 1.73 -16.52
N ILE A 77 -8.02 1.07 -15.71
CA ILE A 77 -7.78 -0.29 -15.22
C ILE A 77 -8.63 -1.25 -16.04
N THR A 78 -7.98 -2.15 -16.77
CA THR A 78 -8.66 -3.24 -17.47
C THR A 78 -8.49 -4.55 -16.68
N SER A 79 -9.47 -5.45 -16.79
CA SER A 79 -9.49 -6.70 -16.01
C SER A 79 -8.24 -7.56 -16.21
N ASP A 80 -7.68 -7.57 -17.43
CA ASP A 80 -6.46 -8.28 -17.83
C ASP A 80 -5.17 -7.71 -17.22
N MET A 81 -5.22 -6.54 -16.59
CA MET A 81 -4.10 -6.02 -15.80
C MET A 81 -3.97 -6.67 -14.42
N SER A 82 -4.93 -7.52 -14.01
CA SER A 82 -4.87 -8.24 -12.74
C SER A 82 -3.88 -9.40 -12.80
N VAL A 83 -3.24 -9.72 -11.67
CA VAL A 83 -2.32 -10.86 -11.57
C VAL A 83 -3.09 -12.07 -11.02
N PRO A 84 -3.20 -13.18 -11.76
CA PRO A 84 -3.82 -14.40 -11.26
C PRO A 84 -2.97 -15.04 -10.15
N VAL A 85 -3.60 -15.74 -9.21
CA VAL A 85 -2.93 -16.48 -8.13
C VAL A 85 -3.25 -17.96 -8.29
N LEU A 86 -2.26 -18.85 -8.23
CA LEU A 86 -2.54 -20.28 -8.33
C LEU A 86 -3.35 -20.79 -7.11
N PRO A 87 -4.31 -21.73 -7.30
CA PRO A 87 -4.62 -22.48 -8.51
C PRO A 87 -5.79 -21.86 -9.32
N ASN A 88 -5.51 -20.87 -10.16
CA ASN A 88 -6.50 -20.37 -11.11
C ASN A 88 -6.61 -21.31 -12.32
N THR A 89 -7.80 -21.85 -12.52
CA THR A 89 -8.13 -22.73 -13.67
C THR A 89 -8.90 -22.01 -14.77
N SER A 90 -9.25 -20.74 -14.57
CA SER A 90 -10.00 -19.91 -15.51
C SER A 90 -9.11 -19.48 -16.68
N SER A 91 -9.01 -20.39 -17.67
CA SER A 91 -8.47 -20.18 -19.02
C SER A 91 -7.18 -19.33 -19.06
N SER A 92 -6.08 -19.96 -18.65
CA SER A 92 -4.71 -19.45 -18.65
C SER A 92 -4.20 -18.88 -19.99
N ASP A 93 -4.90 -19.14 -21.10
CA ASP A 93 -4.39 -18.86 -22.45
C ASP A 93 -4.64 -17.42 -22.94
N SER A 94 -5.39 -16.59 -22.19
CA SER A 94 -5.73 -15.22 -22.60
C SER A 94 -5.41 -14.13 -21.57
N GLN A 95 -4.71 -14.44 -20.49
CA GLN A 95 -4.38 -13.44 -19.47
C GLN A 95 -3.02 -12.80 -19.77
N SER A 96 -2.96 -11.46 -19.71
CA SER A 96 -1.75 -10.71 -20.05
C SER A 96 -0.60 -10.90 -19.04
N ARG A 97 -0.88 -11.45 -17.86
CA ARG A 97 0.09 -11.59 -16.76
C ARG A 97 0.26 -13.04 -16.31
N PRO A 98 1.50 -13.48 -16.03
CA PRO A 98 1.75 -14.82 -15.51
C PRO A 98 1.14 -14.99 -14.11
N PRO A 99 0.58 -16.16 -13.79
CA PRO A 99 0.12 -16.48 -12.43
C PRO A 99 1.22 -16.43 -11.39
N LEU A 100 0.86 -15.91 -10.22
CA LEU A 100 1.68 -15.95 -9.03
C LEU A 100 1.57 -17.34 -8.39
N GLU A 101 2.71 -18.02 -8.29
CA GLU A 101 2.83 -19.26 -7.54
C GLU A 101 3.02 -18.93 -6.06
N LEU A 102 2.18 -19.52 -5.21
CA LEU A 102 2.32 -19.40 -3.77
C LEU A 102 2.98 -20.63 -3.21
N SER A 103 3.82 -20.46 -2.17
CA SER A 103 4.40 -21.63 -1.48
C SER A 103 3.33 -22.52 -0.89
N THR A 104 2.20 -21.91 -0.48
CA THR A 104 1.01 -22.62 -0.05
C THR A 104 -0.21 -22.05 -0.76
N SER A 105 -1.00 -22.93 -1.36
CA SER A 105 -2.18 -22.54 -2.12
C SER A 105 -3.22 -21.88 -1.22
N LEU A 106 -3.90 -20.87 -1.76
CA LEU A 106 -5.06 -20.30 -1.08
C LEU A 106 -6.18 -21.34 -0.96
N PRO A 107 -7.02 -21.25 0.08
CA PRO A 107 -8.18 -22.15 0.24
C PRO A 107 -9.20 -22.02 -0.88
N TRP A 108 -9.16 -20.92 -1.63
CA TRP A 108 -10.12 -20.59 -2.69
C TRP A 108 -9.42 -20.56 -4.05
N PRO A 109 -9.98 -21.22 -5.08
CA PRO A 109 -9.49 -21.08 -6.45
C PRO A 109 -9.91 -19.72 -7.03
N ASP A 110 -9.44 -19.38 -8.23
CA ASP A 110 -9.93 -18.22 -9.00
C ASP A 110 -9.80 -16.90 -8.21
N CYS A 111 -8.58 -16.58 -7.80
CA CYS A 111 -8.18 -15.42 -7.02
C CYS A 111 -7.22 -14.53 -7.81
N TYR A 112 -7.34 -13.21 -7.66
CA TYR A 112 -6.56 -12.25 -8.44
C TYR A 112 -6.12 -11.08 -7.59
N HIS A 113 -4.94 -10.53 -7.85
CA HIS A 113 -4.56 -9.21 -7.39
C HIS A 113 -4.98 -8.16 -8.41
N PRO A 114 -6.01 -7.34 -8.13
CA PRO A 114 -6.36 -6.23 -9.00
C PRO A 114 -5.22 -5.23 -9.05
N THR A 115 -5.03 -4.61 -10.21
CA THR A 115 -4.06 -3.53 -10.36
C THR A 115 -4.45 -2.37 -9.45
N GLN A 116 -3.45 -1.79 -8.77
CA GLN A 116 -3.61 -0.62 -7.89
C GLN A 116 -4.50 -0.81 -6.66
N ALA A 117 -5.00 -2.01 -6.37
CA ALA A 117 -5.74 -2.30 -5.13
C ALA A 117 -4.77 -2.46 -3.94
N ARG A 118 -4.03 -1.40 -3.62
CA ARG A 118 -3.05 -1.34 -2.54
C ARG A 118 -3.54 -0.43 -1.42
N VAL A 119 -3.33 -0.84 -0.18
CA VAL A 119 -3.67 -0.05 1.01
C VAL A 119 -2.47 0.04 1.95
N LYS A 120 -2.32 1.21 2.59
CA LYS A 120 -1.46 1.40 3.75
C LYS A 120 -2.34 1.48 5.00
N CYS A 121 -1.99 0.76 6.05
CA CYS A 121 -2.81 0.65 7.24
C CYS A 121 -1.97 0.38 8.49
N ARG A 122 -2.64 0.42 9.64
CA ARG A 122 -2.11 0.10 10.96
C ARG A 122 -2.64 -1.26 11.42
N LEU A 123 -1.73 -2.17 11.76
CA LEU A 123 -2.07 -3.44 12.40
C LEU A 123 -1.67 -3.41 13.88
N PRO A 124 -2.50 -3.93 14.79
CA PRO A 124 -2.11 -4.09 16.19
C PRO A 124 -0.85 -4.97 16.33
N GLN A 125 0.16 -4.50 17.07
CA GLN A 125 1.43 -5.21 17.23
C GLN A 125 1.32 -6.44 18.14
N SER A 126 0.45 -6.39 19.14
CA SER A 126 0.26 -7.48 20.10
C SER A 126 -1.20 -7.92 20.14
N ALA A 127 -1.44 -9.21 19.94
CA ALA A 127 -2.74 -9.85 20.20
C ALA A 127 -3.02 -10.01 21.72
N THR A 128 -2.11 -9.60 22.60
CA THR A 128 -2.25 -9.75 24.05
C THR A 128 -2.97 -8.58 24.74
N ASP A 129 -3.58 -7.67 24.00
CA ASP A 129 -4.36 -6.56 24.59
C ASP A 129 -5.70 -6.33 23.85
N VAL A 130 -6.26 -7.42 23.31
CA VAL A 130 -7.67 -7.47 22.87
C VAL A 130 -8.47 -8.20 23.96
N ASP A 131 -8.41 -7.69 25.18
CA ASP A 131 -9.53 -7.86 26.10
C ASP A 131 -10.62 -6.90 25.61
N VAL A 132 -11.85 -7.41 25.46
CA VAL A 132 -13.07 -6.70 24.98
C VAL A 132 -13.29 -6.72 23.46
N ALA A 133 -14.03 -7.73 23.00
CA ALA A 133 -15.18 -7.62 22.07
C ALA A 133 -15.41 -8.85 21.17
N LEU A 134 -15.02 -10.06 21.58
CA LEU A 134 -15.64 -11.28 21.05
C LEU A 134 -15.93 -12.23 22.22
N ASN A 135 -17.11 -12.07 22.82
CA ASN A 135 -17.73 -13.16 23.55
C ASN A 135 -18.13 -14.24 22.54
N GLN A 136 -17.19 -15.13 22.21
CA GLN A 136 -17.50 -16.44 21.67
C GLN A 136 -16.74 -17.50 22.49
N SER A 137 -17.48 -18.05 23.44
CA SER A 137 -17.27 -19.39 23.99
C SER A 137 -17.19 -20.41 22.85
N ASP A 138 -16.06 -21.08 22.66
CA ASP A 138 -15.74 -22.38 23.25
C ASP A 138 -14.40 -22.90 22.69
N GLU A 139 -13.80 -23.85 23.41
CA GLU A 139 -12.44 -24.37 23.24
C GLU A 139 -12.10 -24.90 21.84
N GLY A 140 -10.93 -24.50 21.33
CA GLY A 140 -10.31 -25.11 20.15
C GLY A 140 -8.93 -24.52 19.85
N LYS A 141 -7.88 -25.19 20.32
CA LYS A 141 -6.48 -24.82 20.10
C LYS A 141 -6.13 -24.96 18.61
N ALA A 142 -6.29 -23.89 17.83
CA ALA A 142 -5.88 -23.82 16.43
C ALA A 142 -4.54 -23.09 16.32
N SER A 143 -3.53 -23.80 15.82
CA SER A 143 -2.30 -23.19 15.32
C SER A 143 -2.65 -22.33 14.11
N SER A 144 -2.28 -21.06 14.14
CA SER A 144 -2.36 -20.16 12.98
C SER A 144 -1.52 -20.77 11.84
N ALA A 145 -2.16 -21.19 10.75
CA ALA A 145 -1.48 -21.61 9.54
C ALA A 145 -0.96 -20.36 8.82
N THR A 146 0.35 -20.13 8.92
CA THR A 146 1.08 -19.03 8.28
C THR A 146 1.62 -19.51 6.94
N LEU A 147 1.34 -18.78 5.85
CA LEU A 147 1.72 -19.15 4.49
C LEU A 147 2.72 -18.13 3.90
N PRO A 148 4.00 -18.49 3.72
CA PRO A 148 4.99 -17.57 3.13
C PRO A 148 4.90 -17.50 1.59
N LEU A 149 5.45 -16.44 0.98
CA LEU A 149 5.68 -16.37 -0.46
C LEU A 149 7.08 -16.97 -0.76
N SER A 150 7.22 -17.81 -1.80
CA SER A 150 8.54 -18.32 -2.18
C SER A 150 9.31 -17.26 -2.97
N GLU A 151 10.45 -16.83 -2.45
CA GLU A 151 11.46 -16.10 -3.23
C GLU A 151 12.15 -17.12 -4.15
N HIS A 152 11.93 -17.02 -5.45
CA HIS A 152 12.67 -17.79 -6.44
C HIS A 152 13.56 -16.85 -7.27
N ASP A 153 14.87 -17.01 -7.05
CA ASP A 153 15.95 -16.48 -7.87
C ASP A 153 15.90 -17.04 -9.29
N ALA A 154 16.17 -16.19 -10.28
CA ALA A 154 16.65 -16.60 -11.59
C ALA A 154 17.56 -15.51 -12.18
N GLU A 155 18.84 -15.58 -11.82
CA GLU A 155 19.93 -15.22 -12.73
C GLU A 155 19.72 -15.93 -14.08
N SER A 156 19.77 -15.17 -15.17
CA SER A 156 19.91 -15.71 -16.52
C SER A 156 20.83 -14.80 -17.32
N GLU A 157 22.13 -14.94 -17.10
CA GLU A 157 23.13 -14.57 -18.09
C GLU A 157 23.15 -15.63 -19.21
N ASP A 158 22.70 -15.29 -20.41
CA ASP A 158 23.25 -15.87 -21.65
C ASP A 158 23.01 -14.92 -22.84
N CYS A 159 23.93 -13.98 -23.03
CA CYS A 159 24.01 -13.17 -24.25
C CYS A 159 24.68 -14.00 -25.35
N ARG A 160 23.91 -14.46 -26.34
CA ARG A 160 24.47 -14.96 -27.61
C ARG A 160 24.42 -13.88 -28.70
N PRO A 161 25.52 -13.67 -29.46
CA PRO A 161 25.56 -12.68 -30.53
C PRO A 161 24.78 -13.17 -31.76
N LEU A 162 23.90 -12.31 -32.27
CA LEU A 162 23.22 -12.52 -33.55
C LEU A 162 24.22 -12.38 -34.69
N SER A 163 24.48 -13.51 -35.34
CA SER A 163 25.15 -13.64 -36.63
C SER A 163 24.31 -13.03 -37.75
N GLU A 164 25.00 -12.28 -38.62
CA GLU A 164 24.53 -11.79 -39.91
C GLU A 164 23.83 -12.89 -40.73
N CYS A 165 22.71 -12.55 -41.36
CA CYS A 165 22.34 -13.17 -42.63
C CYS A 165 21.69 -12.15 -43.56
N SER A 166 22.29 -12.07 -44.74
CA SER A 166 22.06 -11.11 -45.81
C SER A 166 20.72 -11.31 -46.54
N ARG A 167 20.12 -10.18 -46.92
CA ARG A 167 19.38 -9.85 -48.16
C ARG A 167 18.67 -10.99 -48.91
N SER A 168 17.38 -10.78 -49.18
CA SER A 168 16.77 -11.05 -50.49
C SER A 168 15.57 -10.13 -50.73
N ALA A 169 15.51 -9.58 -51.94
CA ALA A 169 14.58 -8.57 -52.40
C ALA A 169 13.31 -9.16 -53.05
N SER A 170 12.20 -8.42 -52.95
CA SER A 170 11.04 -8.35 -53.87
C SER A 170 10.04 -7.42 -53.17
N ASP A 171 9.81 -6.17 -53.59
CA ASP A 171 9.30 -5.62 -54.84
C ASP A 171 7.94 -6.20 -55.27
N ALA A 172 6.88 -5.49 -54.90
CA ALA A 172 5.63 -5.34 -55.66
C ALA A 172 4.75 -4.29 -54.95
N GLY A 173 4.41 -3.23 -55.68
CA GLY A 173 3.66 -2.08 -55.17
C GLY A 173 2.17 -2.34 -54.94
N SER A 174 1.54 -1.39 -54.25
CA SER A 174 0.11 -1.15 -54.42
C SER A 174 -0.24 0.29 -54.04
N GLU A 175 -1.18 0.83 -54.80
CA GLU A 175 -1.35 2.23 -55.12
C GLU A 175 -2.20 3.00 -54.10
N HIS A 176 -1.98 4.31 -54.14
CA HIS A 176 -2.86 5.35 -53.63
C HIS A 176 -4.33 5.14 -54.02
N SER A 177 -5.24 5.39 -53.08
CA SER A 177 -6.43 6.22 -53.33
C SER A 177 -7.09 6.68 -52.02
N ARG A 178 -7.19 8.00 -51.87
CA ARG A 178 -7.94 8.71 -50.82
C ARG A 178 -8.98 9.58 -51.55
N PRO A 179 -10.24 9.61 -51.09
CA PRO A 179 -10.97 10.87 -51.02
C PRO A 179 -11.56 11.04 -49.61
N ALA A 180 -11.31 12.15 -48.93
CA ALA A 180 -12.00 13.43 -49.08
C ALA A 180 -13.51 13.28 -48.81
N ASN A 181 -13.92 13.58 -47.58
CA ASN A 181 -15.25 14.10 -47.27
C ASN A 181 -15.09 15.15 -46.18
N GLU A 182 -15.31 16.39 -46.60
CA GLU A 182 -15.57 17.56 -45.79
C GLU A 182 -17.00 17.45 -45.22
N ALA A 183 -17.17 17.79 -43.95
CA ALA A 183 -18.47 18.20 -43.43
C ALA A 183 -18.24 19.22 -42.30
N GLU A 184 -18.67 20.44 -42.59
CA GLU A 184 -18.80 21.59 -41.71
C GLU A 184 -19.73 21.33 -40.51
N SER A 185 -19.36 21.86 -39.34
CA SER A 185 -20.25 22.66 -38.48
C SER A 185 -19.35 23.40 -37.48
N GLN A 186 -19.17 24.72 -37.53
CA GLN A 186 -20.07 25.85 -37.23
C GLN A 186 -20.52 25.96 -35.76
N TYR A 187 -20.09 27.08 -35.15
CA TYR A 187 -20.51 27.74 -33.90
C TYR A 187 -20.13 27.06 -32.56
N ALA A 188 -19.65 27.74 -31.52
CA ALA A 188 -19.82 29.15 -31.15
C ALA A 188 -18.59 29.75 -30.42
N GLN A 189 -18.49 31.07 -30.57
CA GLN A 189 -17.63 32.00 -29.86
C GLN A 189 -17.93 32.05 -28.36
N TYR A 190 -16.90 32.18 -27.52
CA TYR A 190 -16.99 32.99 -26.30
C TYR A 190 -15.71 33.81 -26.15
N ALA A 191 -15.91 35.12 -26.08
CA ALA A 191 -14.92 36.15 -25.84
C ALA A 191 -15.15 36.75 -24.43
N GLY A 192 -14.07 37.25 -23.84
CA GLY A 192 -14.04 38.01 -22.58
C GLY A 192 -13.34 37.21 -21.47
N GLY A 193 -12.15 37.53 -20.98
CA GLY A 193 -11.49 38.83 -20.88
C GLY A 193 -11.75 39.42 -19.49
N ALA A 194 -10.76 39.35 -18.59
CA ALA A 194 -10.47 40.36 -17.57
C ALA A 194 -9.27 39.92 -16.72
N GLU A 195 -8.20 40.68 -16.88
CA GLU A 195 -7.05 40.79 -15.99
C GLU A 195 -7.51 41.25 -14.60
N THR A 196 -6.91 40.73 -13.52
CA THR A 196 -6.54 41.55 -12.37
C THR A 196 -5.30 40.94 -11.72
N GLY A 197 -4.23 41.74 -11.65
CA GLY A 197 -3.03 41.41 -10.91
C GLY A 197 -3.25 41.55 -9.41
N TYR A 198 -2.51 40.75 -8.64
CA TYR A 198 -2.27 41.05 -7.22
C TYR A 198 -0.89 40.52 -6.84
N SER A 199 0.09 41.44 -6.84
CA SER A 199 1.39 41.26 -6.20
C SER A 199 1.25 41.60 -4.72
N HIS A 200 1.73 40.72 -3.84
CA HIS A 200 2.14 41.14 -2.50
C HIS A 200 3.45 40.42 -2.11
N SER A 201 4.50 41.22 -2.04
CA SER A 201 5.76 40.92 -1.37
C SER A 201 5.54 40.73 0.13
N ILE A 202 6.22 39.75 0.72
CA ILE A 202 6.47 39.70 2.18
C ILE A 202 7.98 39.52 2.36
N SER A 203 8.57 40.49 3.07
CA SER A 203 9.95 40.49 3.53
C SER A 203 10.10 39.80 4.88
N GLU A 204 11.22 39.09 5.02
CA GLU A 204 12.17 38.99 6.13
C GLU A 204 11.75 38.86 7.62
N ALA A 205 12.56 37.99 8.25
CA ALA A 205 13.13 38.02 9.60
C ALA A 205 12.31 37.45 10.77
N SER A 206 12.78 36.32 11.29
CA SER A 206 12.86 36.09 12.74
C SER A 206 13.91 35.02 13.08
N GLU A 207 15.03 35.47 13.65
CA GLU A 207 16.01 34.68 14.40
C GLU A 207 15.38 34.19 15.72
N GLY A 208 15.56 32.90 16.04
CA GLY A 208 15.14 32.31 17.31
C GLY A 208 16.11 31.22 17.76
N HIS A 209 16.66 31.38 18.96
CA HIS A 209 17.68 30.56 19.60
C HIS A 209 17.31 29.07 19.79
N ALA A 210 18.30 28.19 19.57
CA ALA A 210 18.27 26.78 19.98
C ALA A 210 18.96 26.59 21.36
N PRO A 211 18.36 25.85 22.30
CA PRO A 211 19.03 25.47 23.54
C PRO A 211 19.90 24.21 23.36
N ALA A 212 21.05 24.21 24.03
CA ALA A 212 22.02 23.12 24.04
C ALA A 212 21.44 21.82 24.64
N ALA A 213 21.50 20.73 23.88
CA ALA A 213 21.17 19.38 24.34
C ALA A 213 22.45 18.64 24.77
N THR A 214 22.40 17.99 25.93
CA THR A 214 23.47 17.18 26.52
C THR A 214 23.50 15.77 25.90
N PRO A 215 24.68 15.19 25.60
CA PRO A 215 24.77 13.84 25.02
C PRO A 215 24.95 12.79 26.12
N ALA A 216 23.92 11.99 26.40
CA ALA A 216 24.06 10.89 27.36
C ALA A 216 23.27 9.60 27.03
N SER A 217 22.75 9.40 25.81
CA SER A 217 21.99 8.17 25.47
C SER A 217 22.55 7.34 24.31
N SER A 218 23.65 7.73 23.67
CA SER A 218 24.13 7.07 22.43
C SER A 218 24.78 5.69 22.64
N SER A 219 25.20 5.35 23.86
CA SER A 219 25.91 4.09 24.12
C SER A 219 24.99 2.87 24.21
N PHE A 220 23.72 3.05 24.60
CA PHE A 220 22.78 1.93 24.74
C PHE A 220 22.35 1.38 23.38
N PHE A 221 22.11 2.27 22.40
CA PHE A 221 21.64 1.87 21.08
C PHE A 221 22.70 1.09 20.29
N ARG A 222 23.98 1.45 20.35
CA ARG A 222 25.05 0.69 19.65
C ARG A 222 25.12 -0.78 20.08
N SER A 223 24.94 -1.06 21.38
CA SER A 223 25.00 -2.44 21.90
C SER A 223 23.79 -3.30 21.47
N LEU A 224 22.64 -2.68 21.22
CA LEU A 224 21.45 -3.37 20.73
C LEU A 224 21.58 -3.73 19.23
N PHE A 225 22.24 -2.87 18.43
CA PHE A 225 22.41 -3.09 16.98
C PHE A 225 23.42 -4.18 16.66
N GLU A 226 24.55 -4.24 17.36
CA GLU A 226 25.54 -5.30 17.14
C GLU A 226 24.99 -6.70 17.39
N LYS A 227 23.92 -6.82 18.18
CA LYS A 227 23.26 -8.10 18.47
C LYS A 227 22.12 -8.47 17.53
N LEU A 228 21.53 -7.50 16.83
CA LEU A 228 20.37 -7.71 15.95
C LEU A 228 20.73 -7.77 14.45
N LEU A 229 21.84 -7.15 14.05
CA LEU A 229 22.35 -7.16 12.67
C LEU A 229 22.58 -8.56 12.05
N PRO A 230 22.98 -9.61 12.80
CA PRO A 230 23.12 -10.95 12.23
C PRO A 230 21.79 -11.64 11.87
N CYS A 231 20.65 -11.12 12.31
CA CYS A 231 19.34 -11.78 12.21
C CYS A 231 18.46 -11.28 11.04
N LEU A 232 18.94 -10.32 10.24
CA LEU A 232 18.17 -9.74 9.12
C LEU A 232 18.97 -9.86 7.80
N PRO A 233 18.91 -11.02 7.11
CA PRO A 233 19.62 -11.23 5.84
C PRO A 233 19.16 -10.30 4.71
N CYS A 234 17.97 -9.70 4.82
CA CYS A 234 17.31 -8.88 3.81
C CYS A 234 17.75 -7.39 3.75
N LEU A 235 18.78 -6.99 4.50
CA LEU A 235 19.32 -5.62 4.48
C LEU A 235 20.75 -5.50 3.91
N ARG A 236 21.21 -6.48 3.12
CA ARG A 236 22.38 -6.27 2.24
C ARG A 236 21.96 -5.47 1.02
N VAL A 237 22.01 -4.16 1.14
CA VAL A 237 22.16 -3.28 -0.02
C VAL A 237 23.67 -3.16 -0.23
N ASP A 238 24.19 -3.79 -1.29
CA ASP A 238 25.55 -3.54 -1.75
C ASP A 238 25.60 -2.12 -2.29
N PHE A 239 26.05 -1.18 -1.45
CA PHE A 239 26.44 0.15 -1.92
C PHE A 239 27.75 -0.03 -2.67
N HIS A 240 27.70 0.11 -3.99
CA HIS A 240 28.88 0.28 -4.81
C HIS A 240 29.62 1.54 -4.35
N ASP A 241 30.88 1.38 -3.93
CA ASP A 241 31.86 2.46 -3.74
C ASP A 241 32.10 3.15 -5.09
N ASP A 242 31.30 4.16 -5.41
CA ASP A 242 31.70 5.23 -6.32
C ASP A 242 32.21 6.39 -5.46
N ASP A 243 33.52 6.35 -5.19
CA ASP A 243 34.31 7.43 -4.59
C ASP A 243 34.38 8.62 -5.57
N ASP A 244 33.40 9.52 -5.60
CA ASP A 244 33.58 10.89 -6.11
C ASP A 244 32.55 11.86 -5.51
N GLU A 245 33.04 12.89 -4.80
CA GLU A 245 32.32 14.03 -4.21
C GLU A 245 31.19 13.75 -3.18
N VAL A 246 31.57 13.19 -2.02
CA VAL A 246 30.79 13.40 -0.79
C VAL A 246 30.93 14.85 -0.32
N ALA A 247 29.98 15.69 -0.72
CA ALA A 247 29.68 16.92 0.03
C ALA A 247 29.51 16.52 1.51
N SER A 248 30.31 17.13 2.39
CA SER A 248 30.30 16.88 3.83
C SER A 248 28.88 17.01 4.38
N ILE A 249 28.20 15.87 4.55
CA ILE A 249 26.89 15.82 5.22
C ILE A 249 27.16 16.29 6.64
N SER A 250 26.62 17.47 6.99
CA SER A 250 26.87 18.04 8.30
C SER A 250 26.25 17.12 9.36
N PRO A 251 26.92 16.86 10.50
CA PRO A 251 26.31 16.13 11.63
C PRO A 251 25.04 16.78 12.19
N SER A 252 24.69 17.98 11.73
CA SER A 252 23.47 18.71 12.05
C SER A 252 22.39 18.64 10.98
N ASP A 253 22.61 17.93 9.85
CA ASP A 253 21.57 17.73 8.85
C ASP A 253 20.55 16.70 9.33
N PRO A 254 19.25 17.04 9.37
CA PRO A 254 18.17 16.16 9.84
C PRO A 254 17.86 15.02 8.87
N VAL A 255 18.80 14.61 8.01
CA VAL A 255 18.65 13.41 7.19
C VAL A 255 18.53 12.15 8.07
N TRP A 256 19.14 12.17 9.28
CA TRP A 256 18.97 11.16 10.32
C TRP A 256 17.75 11.39 11.24
N SER A 257 16.96 12.45 11.01
CA SER A 257 15.68 12.65 11.72
C SER A 257 14.52 11.89 11.09
N HIS A 258 14.74 11.18 9.98
CA HIS A 258 13.89 10.05 9.63
C HIS A 258 14.19 8.99 10.68
N PRO A 259 13.24 8.67 11.57
CA PRO A 259 13.51 7.73 12.64
C PRO A 259 13.92 6.42 11.99
N ILE A 260 15.22 6.11 12.06
CA ILE A 260 15.79 4.83 11.62
C ILE A 260 15.07 3.67 12.31
N PHE A 261 14.52 3.98 13.48
CA PHE A 261 13.53 3.25 14.21
C PHE A 261 12.16 3.82 13.82
N GLY A 262 11.60 3.33 12.72
CA GLY A 262 10.44 3.88 12.02
C GLY A 262 9.47 4.71 12.88
N ALA A 263 9.14 5.91 12.41
CA ALA A 263 8.19 6.80 13.08
C ALA A 263 6.93 6.04 13.47
N CYS A 264 6.33 6.41 14.61
CA CYS A 264 4.99 5.93 14.96
C CYS A 264 4.09 6.15 13.73
N PRO A 265 3.31 5.14 13.30
CA PRO A 265 2.35 5.31 12.23
C PRO A 265 1.57 6.61 12.40
N PRO A 266 1.39 7.44 11.36
CA PRO A 266 0.52 8.58 11.51
C PRO A 266 -0.90 8.10 11.84
N ASP A 267 -1.56 8.78 12.78
CA ASP A 267 -2.91 8.43 13.22
C ASP A 267 -3.97 8.56 12.12
N THR A 268 -3.60 9.11 10.97
CA THR A 268 -4.43 9.23 9.77
C THR A 268 -4.57 7.91 8.99
N LEU A 269 -3.77 6.89 9.28
CA LEU A 269 -3.90 5.58 8.63
C LEU A 269 -5.05 4.78 9.25
N PRO A 270 -5.86 4.06 8.44
CA PRO A 270 -6.90 3.20 8.96
C PRO A 270 -6.28 2.06 9.78
N VAL A 271 -6.93 1.72 10.89
CA VAL A 271 -6.63 0.54 11.69
C VAL A 271 -7.40 -0.65 11.12
N MET A 272 -6.71 -1.77 10.94
CA MET A 272 -7.32 -3.02 10.51
C MET A 272 -7.17 -4.08 11.59
N VAL A 273 -8.19 -4.92 11.71
CA VAL A 273 -8.18 -6.10 12.57
C VAL A 273 -7.96 -7.30 11.68
N VAL A 274 -6.82 -7.97 11.88
CA VAL A 274 -6.52 -9.26 11.26
C VAL A 274 -7.43 -10.30 11.88
N LEU A 275 -8.21 -10.97 11.02
CA LEU A 275 -9.05 -12.09 11.41
C LEU A 275 -8.20 -13.35 11.57
N GLY A 276 -8.78 -14.39 12.16
CA GLY A 276 -8.10 -15.67 12.38
C GLY A 276 -7.77 -16.42 11.08
N ASP A 277 -7.74 -17.74 11.18
CA ASP A 277 -7.29 -18.63 10.11
C ASP A 277 -8.05 -18.42 8.79
N LEU A 278 -7.31 -18.28 7.68
CA LEU A 278 -7.85 -18.14 6.33
C LEU A 278 -8.72 -19.35 5.95
N GLU A 279 -8.38 -20.55 6.42
CA GLU A 279 -9.11 -21.78 6.08
C GLU A 279 -10.55 -21.77 6.62
N SER A 280 -10.82 -20.98 7.66
CA SER A 280 -12.16 -20.85 8.25
C SER A 280 -13.08 -19.92 7.45
N LEU A 281 -12.51 -19.06 6.59
CA LEU A 281 -13.26 -18.07 5.83
C LEU A 281 -13.78 -18.70 4.54
N LYS A 282 -15.09 -18.56 4.28
CA LYS A 282 -15.69 -19.05 3.04
C LYS A 282 -15.47 -18.03 1.92
N ALA A 283 -15.36 -18.51 0.68
CA ALA A 283 -15.13 -17.65 -0.49
C ALA A 283 -16.21 -16.56 -0.64
N GLU A 284 -17.47 -16.88 -0.29
CA GLU A 284 -18.61 -15.96 -0.42
C GLU A 284 -18.57 -14.83 0.63
N GLN A 285 -17.72 -14.94 1.65
CA GLN A 285 -17.53 -13.91 2.66
C GLN A 285 -16.47 -12.88 2.26
N ILE A 286 -15.69 -13.15 1.20
CA ILE A 286 -14.69 -12.23 0.68
C ILE A 286 -15.39 -11.20 -0.20
N ASN A 287 -15.30 -9.93 0.20
CA ASN A 287 -15.95 -8.84 -0.52
C ASN A 287 -15.06 -8.30 -1.65
N ASP A 288 -15.67 -7.57 -2.57
CA ASP A 288 -14.94 -6.89 -3.65
C ASP A 288 -13.90 -5.93 -3.03
N PRO A 289 -12.60 -6.05 -3.36
CA PRO A 289 -11.58 -5.16 -2.82
C PRO A 289 -11.83 -3.67 -3.09
N TRP A 290 -12.64 -3.31 -4.09
CA TRP A 290 -13.00 -1.92 -4.33
C TRP A 290 -13.98 -1.35 -3.31
N ASP A 291 -14.85 -2.18 -2.72
CA ASP A 291 -15.76 -1.78 -1.63
C ASP A 291 -14.98 -1.25 -0.41
N PHE A 292 -13.80 -1.82 -0.17
CA PHE A 292 -12.94 -1.41 0.94
C PHE A 292 -12.49 0.05 0.83
N PHE A 293 -12.23 0.55 -0.39
CA PHE A 293 -11.91 1.95 -0.59
C PHE A 293 -13.12 2.85 -0.33
N GLY A 294 -14.33 2.36 -0.61
CA GLY A 294 -15.57 3.02 -0.19
C GLY A 294 -15.69 3.15 1.33
N GLU A 295 -15.32 2.10 2.07
CA GLU A 295 -15.27 2.17 3.55
C GLU A 295 -14.22 3.18 4.05
N ILE A 296 -13.03 3.22 3.44
CA ILE A 296 -12.00 4.22 3.77
C ILE A 296 -12.52 5.64 3.50
N ASP A 297 -13.19 5.88 2.38
CA ASP A 297 -13.72 7.20 2.06
C ASP A 297 -14.88 7.61 2.98
N ALA A 298 -15.71 6.64 3.41
CA ALA A 298 -16.70 6.89 4.45
C ALA A 298 -16.04 7.30 5.78
N LEU A 299 -14.95 6.63 6.17
CA LEU A 299 -14.17 6.97 7.36
C LEU A 299 -13.57 8.38 7.27
N LYS A 300 -13.00 8.76 6.12
CA LYS A 300 -12.45 10.11 5.89
C LYS A 300 -13.54 11.19 6.01
N LYS A 301 -14.74 10.94 5.49
CA LYS A 301 -15.86 11.89 5.61
C LYS A 301 -16.24 12.16 7.07
N ILE A 302 -16.17 11.15 7.94
CA ILE A 302 -16.40 11.33 9.39
C ILE A 302 -15.32 12.25 9.99
N GLU A 303 -14.05 11.99 9.67
CA GLU A 303 -12.91 12.81 10.12
C GLU A 303 -13.02 14.27 9.63
N GLU A 304 -13.38 14.47 8.36
CA GLU A 304 -13.59 15.80 7.77
C GLU A 304 -14.73 16.54 8.47
N GLY A 305 -15.86 15.89 8.70
CA GLY A 305 -16.97 16.48 9.44
C GLY A 305 -16.55 16.94 10.84
N PHE A 306 -15.71 16.17 11.54
CA PHE A 306 -15.13 16.60 12.82
C PHE A 306 -14.27 17.86 12.68
N LYS A 307 -13.36 17.89 11.70
CA LYS A 307 -12.50 19.06 11.43
C LYS A 307 -13.32 20.32 11.14
N GLU A 308 -14.42 20.21 10.41
CA GLU A 308 -15.33 21.33 10.14
C GLU A 308 -16.02 21.84 11.41
N ARG A 309 -16.53 20.93 12.26
CA ARG A 309 -17.14 21.31 13.55
C ARG A 309 -16.14 22.01 14.48
N MET A 310 -14.88 21.60 14.48
CA MET A 310 -13.83 22.23 15.28
C MET A 310 -13.46 23.62 14.76
N LYS A 311 -13.41 23.81 13.43
CA LYS A 311 -13.21 25.13 12.82
C LYS A 311 -14.33 26.11 13.14
N ALA A 312 -15.59 25.66 13.12
CA ALA A 312 -16.74 26.51 13.40
C ALA A 312 -16.84 27.01 14.86
N LYS A 313 -16.11 26.38 15.79
CA LYS A 313 -16.05 26.78 17.21
C LYS A 313 -14.94 27.79 17.51
N THR A 314 -14.02 28.00 16.58
CA THR A 314 -12.86 28.91 16.72
C THR A 314 -13.21 30.28 16.15
#